data_AF-S9P921-F1
#
_entry.id   AF-S9P921-F1
#
_cell.length_a   1.000
_cell.length_b   1.000
_cell.length_c   1.000
_cell.angle_alpha   90.00
_cell.angle_beta   90.00
_cell.angle_gamma   90.00
#
_symmetry.space_group_name_H-M   'P 1'
#
loop_
_entity.id
_entity.type
_entity.pdbx_description
1 polymer ?
#
loop_
_entity_poly.entity_id
_entity_poly.type
_entity_poly.pdbx_seq_one_letter_code
_entity_poly.pdbx_strand_id
1 'polypeptide(L)'
;MTEEWIKQGARNSSMDQASAAFTQSLHHGMPQLIDRQERFNGRMDALRNEMLQNKAESEQHMQDLQELTPHIQAMQAGRLSPKKANQVRKWVDQLESDMQATQQKVANTGARLAEAEKNEAARLGGRLPHTQMVSNKNITHDFAHDLDAATQRPGFYSLSVHSKDGGPGHVMGIEVGPHGCKFMDPNTGEFVMKDRKAMLNVATDHIASLYMNSNDRFSVSHFG
;
A
#
# COMPACT_ATOMS: atom_id res chain seq x y z
N MET A 1 -5.29 4.74 -16.07
CA MET A 1 -5.15 6.16 -16.49
C MET A 1 -3.74 6.69 -16.26
N THR A 2 -3.22 6.60 -15.03
CA THR A 2 -1.90 7.12 -14.65
C THR A 2 -0.75 6.59 -15.53
N GLU A 3 -0.75 5.30 -15.90
CA GLU A 3 0.24 4.74 -16.82
C GLU A 3 0.29 5.44 -18.18
N GLU A 4 -0.88 5.76 -18.77
CA GLU A 4 -0.91 6.39 -20.09
C GLU A 4 -0.56 7.87 -20.01
N TRP A 5 -0.95 8.57 -18.94
CA TRP A 5 -0.48 9.94 -18.69
C TRP A 5 1.05 10.00 -18.69
N ILE A 6 1.64 9.08 -17.95
CA ILE A 6 3.07 8.95 -17.77
C ILE A 6 3.79 8.55 -19.08
N LYS A 7 3.21 7.64 -19.87
CA LYS A 7 3.72 7.31 -21.21
C LYS A 7 3.68 8.51 -22.16
N GLN A 8 2.62 9.32 -22.12
CA GLN A 8 2.53 10.51 -22.95
C GLN A 8 3.55 11.57 -22.51
N GLY A 9 3.74 11.76 -21.21
CA GLY A 9 4.80 12.63 -20.67
C GLY A 9 6.21 12.22 -21.12
N ALA A 10 6.49 10.91 -21.21
CA ALA A 10 7.78 10.39 -21.64
C ALA A 10 8.02 10.47 -23.17
N ARG A 11 6.96 10.48 -23.97
CA ARG A 11 7.03 10.40 -25.43
C ARG A 11 6.97 11.75 -26.14
N ASN A 12 6.62 12.81 -25.41
CA ASN A 12 6.42 14.13 -25.98
C ASN A 12 7.45 15.11 -25.43
N SER A 13 7.88 16.03 -26.29
CA SER A 13 8.94 17.00 -25.97
C SER A 13 8.51 18.13 -25.02
N SER A 14 7.21 18.28 -24.79
CA SER A 14 6.65 19.21 -23.82
C SER A 14 5.40 18.65 -23.14
N MET A 15 5.10 19.16 -21.94
CA MET A 15 3.92 18.75 -21.17
C MET A 15 2.59 19.14 -21.84
N ASP A 16 2.56 20.20 -22.65
CA ASP A 16 1.37 20.59 -23.41
C ASP A 16 1.05 19.57 -24.51
N GLN A 17 2.08 19.07 -25.19
CA GLN A 17 1.93 18.00 -26.19
C GLN A 17 1.53 16.67 -25.53
N ALA A 18 2.15 16.33 -24.40
CA ALA A 18 1.77 15.17 -23.60
C ALA A 18 0.30 15.24 -23.16
N SER A 19 -0.15 16.43 -22.74
CA SER A 19 -1.53 16.69 -22.33
C SER A 19 -2.53 16.47 -23.46
N ALA A 20 -2.27 17.06 -24.63
CA ALA A 20 -3.13 16.89 -25.79
C ALA A 20 -3.19 15.42 -26.26
N ALA A 21 -2.04 14.74 -26.29
CA ALA A 21 -1.95 13.33 -26.67
C ALA A 21 -2.63 12.41 -25.65
N PHE A 22 -2.56 12.73 -24.35
CA PHE A 22 -3.29 12.00 -23.32
C PHE A 22 -4.79 12.20 -23.44
N THR A 23 -5.27 13.43 -23.65
CA THR A 23 -6.70 13.69 -23.87
C THR A 23 -7.23 12.91 -25.07
N GLN A 24 -6.47 12.83 -26.18
CA GLN A 24 -6.83 11.95 -27.30
C GLN A 24 -6.85 10.45 -26.92
N SER A 25 -5.87 10.01 -26.13
CA SER A 25 -5.79 8.63 -25.64
C SER A 25 -6.97 8.26 -24.72
N LEU A 26 -7.43 9.22 -23.91
CA LEU A 26 -8.60 9.06 -23.04
C LEU A 26 -9.89 8.91 -23.86
N HIS A 27 -10.04 9.69 -24.94
CA HIS A 27 -11.21 9.60 -25.82
C HIS A 27 -11.36 8.25 -26.53
N HIS A 28 -10.28 7.49 -26.72
CA HIS A 28 -10.30 6.23 -27.49
C HIS A 28 -9.94 4.95 -26.69
N GLY A 29 -9.40 5.08 -25.47
CA GLY A 29 -8.81 3.94 -24.74
C GLY A 29 -9.25 3.78 -23.27
N MET A 30 -10.14 4.64 -22.76
CA MET A 30 -10.53 4.63 -21.35
C MET A 30 -11.06 3.29 -20.82
N PRO A 31 -11.96 2.58 -21.51
CA PRO A 31 -12.45 1.27 -21.05
C PRO A 31 -11.31 0.27 -20.82
N GLN A 32 -10.35 0.19 -21.75
CA GLN A 32 -9.22 -0.75 -21.67
C GLN A 32 -8.22 -0.41 -20.55
N LEU A 33 -8.18 0.85 -20.12
CA LEU A 33 -7.35 1.30 -19.00
C LEU A 33 -8.02 1.05 -17.65
N ILE A 34 -9.34 1.20 -17.59
CA ILE A 34 -10.15 0.81 -16.42
C ILE A 34 -10.05 -0.70 -16.21
N ASP A 35 -10.30 -1.50 -17.25
CA ASP A 35 -10.23 -2.97 -17.18
C ASP A 35 -8.84 -3.49 -16.73
N ARG A 36 -7.77 -2.80 -17.11
CA ARG A 36 -6.41 -3.14 -16.68
C ARG A 36 -6.17 -2.79 -15.22
N GLN A 37 -6.67 -1.64 -14.77
CA GLN A 37 -6.56 -1.21 -13.38
C GLN A 37 -7.38 -2.14 -12.47
N GLU A 38 -8.61 -2.47 -12.85
CA GLU A 38 -9.48 -3.38 -12.09
C GLU A 38 -8.88 -4.78 -11.96
N ARG A 39 -8.32 -5.33 -13.05
CA ARG A 39 -7.61 -6.61 -13.01
C ARG A 39 -6.39 -6.60 -12.10
N PHE A 40 -5.62 -5.50 -12.11
CA PHE A 40 -4.49 -5.36 -11.21
C PHE A 40 -4.94 -5.30 -9.75
N ASN A 41 -5.92 -4.44 -9.44
CA ASN A 41 -6.48 -4.31 -8.10
C ASN A 41 -7.04 -5.65 -7.59
N GLY A 42 -7.84 -6.34 -8.40
CA GLY A 42 -8.39 -7.66 -8.05
C GLY A 42 -7.30 -8.71 -7.79
N ARG A 43 -6.20 -8.69 -8.55
CA ARG A 43 -5.05 -9.57 -8.29
C ARG A 43 -4.35 -9.22 -6.97
N MET A 44 -4.19 -7.93 -6.66
CA MET A 44 -3.58 -7.48 -5.41
C MET A 44 -4.44 -7.86 -4.21
N ASP A 45 -5.75 -7.71 -4.30
CA ASP A 45 -6.67 -8.06 -3.23
C ASP A 45 -6.72 -9.58 -3.01
N ALA A 46 -6.68 -10.38 -4.08
CA ALA A 46 -6.53 -11.83 -3.98
C ALA A 46 -5.24 -12.22 -3.23
N LEU A 47 -4.10 -11.60 -3.56
CA LEU A 47 -2.83 -11.86 -2.88
C LEU A 47 -2.83 -11.43 -1.40
N ARG A 48 -3.46 -10.30 -1.07
CA ARG A 48 -3.62 -9.84 0.32
C ARG A 48 -4.52 -10.79 1.11
N ASN A 49 -5.63 -11.23 0.53
CA ASN A 49 -6.53 -12.19 1.16
C ASN A 49 -5.84 -13.55 1.38
N GLU A 50 -5.07 -14.03 0.40
CA GLU A 50 -4.24 -15.24 0.54
C GLU A 50 -3.24 -15.10 1.70
N MET A 51 -2.61 -13.92 1.84
CA MET A 51 -1.67 -13.64 2.93
C MET A 51 -2.35 -13.60 4.31
N LEU A 52 -3.53 -12.98 4.40
CA LEU A 52 -4.33 -12.96 5.64
C LEU A 52 -4.74 -14.38 6.06
N GLN A 53 -5.17 -15.21 5.10
CA GLN A 53 -5.49 -16.62 5.35
C GLN A 53 -4.27 -17.40 5.85
N ASN A 54 -3.13 -17.29 5.16
CA ASN A 54 -1.90 -17.98 5.57
C ASN A 54 -1.43 -17.52 6.96
N LYS A 55 -1.63 -16.24 7.31
CA LYS A 55 -1.32 -15.72 8.65
C LYS A 55 -2.27 -16.30 9.71
N ALA A 56 -3.57 -16.38 9.41
CA ALA A 56 -4.55 -17.01 10.30
C ALA A 56 -4.25 -18.51 10.52
N GLU A 57 -3.86 -19.25 9.46
CA GLU A 57 -3.39 -20.63 9.57
C GLU A 57 -2.15 -20.72 10.49
N SER A 58 -1.19 -19.82 10.35
CA SER A 58 -0.01 -19.78 11.22
C SER A 58 -0.36 -19.48 12.69
N GLU A 59 -1.33 -18.60 12.93
CA GLU A 59 -1.83 -18.29 14.28
C GLU A 59 -2.56 -19.50 14.89
N GLN A 60 -3.33 -20.24 14.09
CA GLN A 60 -3.98 -21.48 14.52
C GLN A 60 -2.94 -22.54 14.93
N HIS A 61 -1.90 -22.78 14.14
CA HIS A 61 -0.86 -23.75 14.51
C HIS A 61 -0.13 -23.38 15.81
N MET A 62 0.04 -22.08 16.09
CA MET A 62 0.59 -21.61 17.36
C MET A 62 -0.33 -21.92 18.53
N GLN A 63 -1.66 -21.85 18.34
CA GLN A 63 -2.64 -22.27 19.35
C GLN A 63 -2.59 -23.79 19.55
N ASP A 64 -2.57 -24.58 18.48
CA ASP A 64 -2.46 -26.04 18.56
C ASP A 64 -1.21 -26.48 19.33
N LEU A 65 -0.08 -25.77 19.14
CA LEU A 65 1.16 -26.02 19.89
C LEU A 65 1.01 -25.69 21.39
N GLN A 66 0.31 -24.60 21.72
CA GLN A 66 0.01 -24.24 23.11
C GLN A 66 -0.87 -25.30 23.77
N GLU A 67 -1.85 -25.84 23.06
CA GLU A 67 -2.71 -26.92 23.54
C GLU A 67 -1.95 -28.25 23.73
N LEU A 68 -0.97 -28.54 22.86
CA LEU A 68 -0.12 -29.73 22.97
C LEU A 68 0.98 -29.60 24.03
N THR A 69 1.36 -28.40 24.44
CA THR A 69 2.41 -28.12 25.43
C THR A 69 2.28 -28.94 26.72
N PRO A 70 1.12 -29.04 27.41
CA PRO A 70 0.99 -29.89 28.60
C PRO A 70 1.23 -31.38 28.32
N HIS A 71 0.87 -31.87 27.13
CA HIS A 71 1.12 -33.26 26.73
C HIS A 71 2.60 -33.51 26.44
N ILE A 72 3.29 -32.54 25.82
CA ILE A 72 4.73 -32.58 25.59
C ILE A 72 5.48 -32.61 26.93
N GLN A 73 5.08 -31.77 27.90
CA GLN A 73 5.67 -31.76 29.24
C GLN A 73 5.44 -33.08 29.99
N ALA A 74 4.22 -33.64 29.91
CA ALA A 74 3.92 -34.94 30.50
C ALA A 74 4.73 -36.07 29.86
N MET A 75 4.97 -36.01 28.54
CA MET A 75 5.82 -36.94 27.81
C MET A 75 7.27 -36.85 28.29
N GLN A 76 7.85 -35.64 28.35
CA GLN A 76 9.23 -35.39 28.77
C GLN A 76 9.47 -35.79 30.24
N ALA A 77 8.47 -35.60 31.10
CA ALA A 77 8.51 -36.02 32.50
C ALA A 77 8.31 -37.53 32.70
N GLY A 78 8.14 -38.33 31.64
CA GLY A 78 7.91 -39.78 31.73
C GLY A 78 6.55 -40.16 32.33
N ARG A 79 5.58 -39.24 32.37
CA ARG A 79 4.26 -39.44 32.98
C ARG A 79 3.23 -40.06 32.04
N LEU A 80 3.58 -40.25 30.76
CA LEU A 80 2.73 -40.87 29.75
C LEU A 80 3.08 -42.34 29.54
N SER A 81 2.07 -43.16 29.25
CA SER A 81 2.30 -44.51 28.76
C SER A 81 2.99 -44.50 27.38
N PRO A 82 3.74 -45.55 27.00
CA PRO A 82 4.42 -45.60 25.71
C PRO A 82 3.51 -45.34 24.51
N LYS A 83 2.26 -45.84 24.56
CA LYS A 83 1.26 -45.62 23.52
C LYS A 83 0.88 -44.13 23.39
N LYS A 84 0.64 -43.45 24.52
CA LYS A 84 0.31 -42.02 24.53
C LYS A 84 1.50 -41.15 24.15
N ALA A 85 2.71 -41.50 24.60
CA ALA A 85 3.94 -40.80 24.21
C ALA A 85 4.18 -40.88 22.69
N ASN A 86 3.99 -42.06 22.07
CA ASN A 86 4.10 -42.21 20.62
C ASN A 86 3.04 -41.42 19.85
N GLN A 87 1.83 -41.29 20.40
CA GLN A 87 0.77 -40.48 19.80
C GLN A 87 1.10 -38.99 19.86
N VAL A 88 1.57 -38.49 21.00
CA VAL A 88 2.00 -37.10 21.17
C VAL A 88 3.16 -36.77 20.21
N ARG A 89 4.14 -37.67 20.06
CA ARG A 89 5.21 -37.49 19.04
C ARG A 89 4.65 -37.30 17.64
N LYS A 90 3.76 -38.19 17.19
CA LYS A 90 3.17 -38.08 15.86
C LYS A 90 2.43 -36.76 15.65
N TRP A 91 1.73 -36.27 16.67
CA TRP A 91 1.05 -34.97 16.60
C TRP A 91 2.04 -33.81 16.54
N VAL A 92 3.12 -33.86 17.32
CA VAL A 92 4.18 -32.84 17.26
C VAL A 92 4.86 -32.85 15.89
N ASP A 93 5.27 -34.02 15.39
CA ASP A 93 5.92 -34.16 14.10
C ASP A 93 5.03 -33.62 12.95
N GLN A 94 3.72 -33.91 13.02
CA GLN A 94 2.75 -33.40 12.04
C GLN A 94 2.59 -31.88 12.14
N LEU A 95 2.43 -31.34 13.35
CA LEU A 95 2.27 -29.90 13.56
C LEU A 95 3.51 -29.12 13.14
N GLU A 96 4.71 -29.62 13.43
CA GLU A 96 5.97 -29.02 12.97
C GLU A 96 6.06 -29.00 11.44
N SER A 97 5.67 -30.09 10.77
CA SER A 97 5.59 -30.16 9.31
C SER A 97 4.60 -29.15 8.74
N ASP A 98 3.41 -29.03 9.35
CA ASP A 98 2.37 -28.10 8.90
C ASP A 98 2.79 -26.64 9.12
N MET A 99 3.43 -26.33 10.25
CA MET A 99 4.00 -25.01 10.52
C MET A 99 5.07 -24.61 9.50
N GLN A 100 5.98 -25.52 9.13
CA GLN A 100 6.99 -25.27 8.11
C GLN A 100 6.35 -25.01 6.74
N ALA A 101 5.36 -25.81 6.36
CA ALA A 101 4.64 -25.63 5.11
C ALA A 101 3.92 -24.27 5.06
N THR A 102 3.25 -23.89 6.15
CA THR A 102 2.53 -22.61 6.26
C THR A 102 3.50 -21.42 6.26
N GLN A 103 4.65 -21.51 6.93
CA GLN A 103 5.70 -20.48 6.83
C GLN A 103 6.20 -20.29 5.41
N GLN A 104 6.40 -21.39 4.66
CA GLN A 104 6.80 -21.32 3.26
C GLN A 104 5.71 -20.66 2.40
N LYS A 105 4.42 -20.95 2.64
CA LYS A 105 3.31 -20.26 1.97
C LYS A 105 3.36 -18.76 2.24
N VAL A 106 3.48 -18.34 3.51
CA VAL A 106 3.58 -16.91 3.88
C VAL A 106 4.74 -16.22 3.16
N ALA A 107 5.93 -16.84 3.16
CA ALA A 107 7.10 -16.29 2.49
C ALA A 107 6.88 -16.17 0.97
N ASN A 108 6.32 -17.20 0.34
CA ASN A 108 6.05 -17.22 -1.10
C ASN A 108 5.00 -16.18 -1.51
N THR A 109 3.88 -16.07 -0.76
CA THR A 109 2.83 -15.09 -1.02
C THR A 109 3.35 -13.66 -0.79
N GLY A 110 4.18 -13.46 0.25
CA GLY A 110 4.87 -12.18 0.50
C GLY A 110 5.79 -11.77 -0.65
N ALA A 111 6.61 -12.68 -1.14
CA ALA A 111 7.48 -12.43 -2.30
C ALA A 111 6.67 -12.11 -3.58
N ARG A 112 5.57 -12.83 -3.82
CA ARG A 112 4.65 -12.58 -4.95
C ARG A 112 3.98 -11.21 -4.83
N LEU A 113 3.60 -10.78 -3.63
CA LEU A 113 3.03 -9.46 -3.39
C LEU A 113 4.05 -8.36 -3.68
N ALA A 114 5.26 -8.47 -3.10
CA ALA A 114 6.33 -7.49 -3.31
C ALA A 114 6.74 -7.39 -4.79
N GLU A 115 6.82 -8.51 -5.49
CA GLU A 115 7.13 -8.54 -6.92
C GLU A 115 5.98 -7.97 -7.77
N ALA A 116 4.72 -8.20 -7.39
CA ALA A 116 3.58 -7.57 -8.06
C ALA A 116 3.57 -6.05 -7.88
N GLU A 117 3.87 -5.56 -6.68
CA GLU A 117 3.99 -4.13 -6.37
C GLU A 117 5.15 -3.50 -7.13
N LYS A 118 6.30 -4.17 -7.19
CA LYS A 118 7.48 -3.72 -7.94
C LYS A 118 7.22 -3.68 -9.45
N ASN A 119 6.56 -4.70 -10.00
CA ASN A 119 6.22 -4.75 -11.42
C ASN A 119 5.20 -3.67 -11.79
N GLU A 120 4.23 -3.43 -10.92
CA GLU A 120 3.30 -2.31 -11.11
C GLU A 120 4.02 -0.97 -11.01
N ALA A 121 4.94 -0.81 -10.05
CA ALA A 121 5.75 0.40 -9.95
C ALA A 121 6.58 0.67 -11.20
N ALA A 122 7.19 -0.38 -11.77
CA ALA A 122 7.92 -0.29 -13.02
C ALA A 122 6.99 0.06 -14.21
N ARG A 123 5.77 -0.54 -14.24
CA ARG A 123 4.77 -0.28 -15.29
C ARG A 123 4.23 1.15 -15.23
N LEU A 124 3.95 1.65 -14.03
CA LEU A 124 3.42 3.00 -13.78
C LEU A 124 4.49 4.11 -13.82
N GLY A 125 5.65 3.87 -14.42
CA GLY A 125 6.61 4.94 -14.69
C GLY A 125 7.78 5.06 -13.74
N GLY A 126 7.99 4.13 -12.80
CA GLY A 126 9.16 4.14 -11.91
C GLY A 126 10.54 4.02 -12.59
N ARG A 127 10.59 4.03 -13.92
CA ARG A 127 11.81 4.03 -14.76
C ARG A 127 11.90 5.23 -15.70
N LEU A 128 10.99 6.19 -15.59
CA LEU A 128 11.03 7.41 -16.38
C LEU A 128 11.84 8.50 -15.65
N PRO A 129 12.54 9.37 -16.38
CA PRO A 129 13.19 10.54 -15.79
C PRO A 129 12.17 11.34 -14.98
N HIS A 130 12.56 11.76 -13.76
CA HIS A 130 11.76 12.62 -12.87
C HIS A 130 10.48 12.00 -12.29
N THR A 131 10.29 10.67 -12.37
CA THR A 131 9.14 9.99 -11.75
C THR A 131 9.61 9.08 -10.62
N GLN A 132 9.25 9.41 -9.37
CA GLN A 132 9.38 8.51 -8.23
C GLN A 132 7.99 8.02 -7.84
N MET A 133 7.77 6.71 -7.92
CA MET A 133 6.58 6.10 -7.33
C MET A 133 6.81 5.93 -5.83
N VAL A 134 5.97 6.57 -5.01
CA VAL A 134 6.19 6.61 -3.55
C VAL A 134 5.43 5.47 -2.88
N SER A 135 6.09 4.83 -1.91
CA SER A 135 5.54 3.76 -1.08
C SER A 135 4.28 4.26 -0.34
N ASN A 136 3.20 3.48 -0.41
CA ASN A 136 1.98 3.74 0.35
C ASN A 136 2.28 3.64 1.85
N LYS A 137 2.16 4.75 2.56
CA LYS A 137 2.23 4.79 4.03
C LYS A 137 0.83 4.71 4.62
N ASN A 138 0.69 4.09 5.79
CA ASN A 138 -0.56 4.15 6.54
C ASN A 138 -0.80 5.59 7.05
N ILE A 139 -2.02 6.10 6.94
CA ILE A 139 -2.47 7.30 7.64
C ILE A 139 -2.60 6.91 9.12
N THR A 140 -1.59 7.27 9.91
CA THR A 140 -1.57 7.06 11.37
C THR A 140 -1.75 8.39 12.09
N HIS A 141 -1.69 8.39 13.43
CA HIS A 141 -1.64 9.62 14.24
C HIS A 141 -0.47 10.54 13.85
N ASP A 142 0.56 10.00 13.21
CA ASP A 142 1.76 10.72 12.77
C ASP A 142 1.66 11.28 11.34
N PHE A 143 0.46 11.28 10.73
CA PHE A 143 0.26 11.79 9.36
C PHE A 143 0.83 13.20 9.14
N ALA A 144 0.60 14.12 10.09
CA ALA A 144 1.13 15.48 10.01
C ALA A 144 2.67 15.51 10.00
N HIS A 145 3.30 14.66 10.81
CA HIS A 145 4.76 14.55 10.86
C HIS A 145 5.32 13.97 9.56
N ASP A 146 4.70 12.93 9.01
CA ASP A 146 5.11 12.36 7.73
C ASP A 146 4.93 13.33 6.56
N LEU A 147 3.85 14.11 6.56
CA LEU A 147 3.60 15.12 5.54
C LEU A 147 4.60 16.28 5.64
N ASP A 148 4.94 16.74 6.85
CA ASP A 148 6.02 17.72 7.05
C ASP A 148 7.36 17.18 6.55
N ALA A 149 7.71 15.93 6.90
CA ALA A 149 8.95 15.30 6.44
C ALA A 149 9.00 15.18 4.92
N ALA A 150 7.88 14.88 4.26
CA ALA A 150 7.80 14.73 2.81
C ALA A 150 7.88 16.08 2.06
N THR A 151 7.49 17.20 2.68
CA THR A 151 7.35 18.51 2.03
C THR A 151 8.43 19.53 2.43
N GLN A 152 9.58 19.06 2.92
CA GLN A 152 10.66 19.94 3.39
C GLN A 152 11.30 20.81 2.29
N ARG A 153 11.22 20.39 1.03
CA ARG A 153 11.86 21.08 -0.09
C ARG A 153 10.86 21.99 -0.82
N PRO A 154 11.29 23.11 -1.42
CA PRO A 154 10.44 23.82 -2.36
C PRO A 154 10.04 22.94 -3.55
N GLY A 155 8.86 23.17 -4.12
CA GLY A 155 8.36 22.46 -5.30
C GLY A 155 6.89 22.09 -5.22
N PHE A 156 6.44 21.28 -6.16
CA PHE A 156 5.07 20.78 -6.25
C PHE A 156 4.99 19.36 -5.73
N TYR A 157 3.87 19.00 -5.13
CA TYR A 157 3.66 17.67 -4.61
C TYR A 157 2.26 17.16 -4.94
N SER A 158 2.16 15.86 -5.18
CA SER A 158 0.89 15.14 -5.25
C SER A 158 0.72 14.36 -3.94
N LEU A 159 -0.37 14.63 -3.23
CA LEU A 159 -0.78 13.91 -2.03
C LEU A 159 -1.98 13.03 -2.38
N SER A 160 -1.77 11.71 -2.41
CA SER A 160 -2.84 10.74 -2.65
C SER A 160 -3.32 10.15 -1.33
N VAL A 161 -4.62 9.99 -1.17
CA VAL A 161 -5.25 9.19 -0.10
C VAL A 161 -5.97 8.00 -0.72
N HIS A 162 -5.88 6.85 -0.07
CA HIS A 162 -6.37 5.57 -0.59
C HIS A 162 -7.45 4.98 0.32
N SER A 163 -8.53 4.50 -0.30
CA SER A 163 -9.66 3.94 0.41
C SER A 163 -9.30 2.66 1.18
N LYS A 164 -9.90 2.51 2.37
CA LYS A 164 -9.77 1.31 3.22
C LYS A 164 -10.24 0.04 2.51
N ASP A 165 -11.33 0.16 1.77
CA ASP A 165 -12.03 -0.98 1.16
C ASP A 165 -11.66 -1.21 -0.31
N GLY A 166 -10.52 -0.65 -0.75
CA GLY A 166 -10.08 -0.74 -2.16
C GLY A 166 -10.92 0.11 -3.13
N GLY A 167 -11.77 1.00 -2.61
CA GLY A 167 -12.53 1.98 -3.39
C GLY A 167 -11.68 3.06 -4.07
N PRO A 168 -12.32 3.98 -4.83
CA PRO A 168 -11.61 5.06 -5.50
C PRO A 168 -10.88 5.94 -4.49
N GLY A 169 -9.58 6.13 -4.71
CA GLY A 169 -8.75 7.06 -3.94
C GLY A 169 -8.99 8.50 -4.37
N HIS A 170 -8.32 9.42 -3.68
CA HIS A 170 -8.39 10.85 -3.96
C HIS A 170 -7.00 11.47 -4.05
N VAL A 171 -6.82 12.46 -4.92
CA VAL A 171 -5.52 13.10 -5.16
C VAL A 171 -5.66 14.61 -4.98
N MET A 172 -4.72 15.17 -4.21
CA MET A 172 -4.62 16.58 -3.87
C MET A 172 -3.24 17.11 -4.30
N GLY A 173 -3.16 18.41 -4.56
CA GLY A 173 -1.93 19.12 -4.90
C GLY A 173 -1.40 19.96 -3.73
N ILE A 174 -0.08 20.02 -3.58
CA ILE A 174 0.59 20.96 -2.68
C ILE A 174 1.67 21.72 -3.47
N GLU A 175 1.80 23.01 -3.21
CA GLU A 175 2.92 23.83 -3.66
C GLU A 175 3.64 24.39 -2.43
N VAL A 176 4.96 24.18 -2.35
CA VAL A 176 5.83 24.79 -1.34
C VAL A 176 6.75 25.78 -2.06
N GLY A 177 6.50 27.07 -1.89
CA GLY A 177 7.24 28.13 -2.58
C GLY A 177 7.87 29.16 -1.63
N PRO A 178 8.83 29.96 -2.13
CA PRO A 178 9.46 31.03 -1.35
C PRO A 178 8.52 32.21 -1.04
N HIS A 179 7.39 32.31 -1.74
CA HIS A 179 6.42 33.40 -1.61
C HIS A 179 5.08 32.96 -0.98
N GLY A 180 5.03 31.73 -0.45
CA GLY A 180 3.83 31.15 0.10
C GLY A 180 3.70 29.68 -0.25
N CYS A 181 2.67 29.04 0.29
CA CYS A 181 2.34 27.65 0.02
C CYS A 181 0.90 27.56 -0.45
N LYS A 182 0.60 26.56 -1.28
CA LYS A 182 -0.77 26.27 -1.70
C LYS A 182 -1.11 24.82 -1.42
N PHE A 183 -2.38 24.58 -1.15
CA PHE A 183 -2.97 23.26 -1.02
C PHE A 183 -4.24 23.27 -1.87
N MET A 184 -4.37 22.31 -2.77
CA MET A 184 -5.49 22.21 -3.69
C MET A 184 -6.12 20.82 -3.56
N ASP A 185 -7.41 20.82 -3.30
CA ASP A 185 -8.24 19.63 -3.35
C ASP A 185 -9.28 19.82 -4.48
N PRO A 186 -9.31 18.96 -5.51
CA PRO A 186 -10.29 19.05 -6.59
C PRO A 186 -11.76 19.13 -6.13
N ASN A 187 -12.09 18.63 -4.94
CA ASN A 187 -13.45 18.64 -4.40
C ASN A 187 -13.81 19.93 -3.66
N THR A 188 -12.83 20.68 -3.16
CA THR A 188 -13.07 21.79 -2.22
C THR A 188 -12.37 23.10 -2.61
N GLY A 189 -11.47 23.06 -3.58
CA GLY A 189 -10.81 24.23 -4.15
C GLY A 189 -9.36 24.40 -3.70
N GLU A 190 -8.86 25.62 -3.86
CA GLU A 190 -7.49 26.00 -3.55
C GLU A 190 -7.42 26.87 -2.29
N PHE A 191 -6.49 26.53 -1.40
CA PHE A 191 -6.13 27.27 -0.20
C PHE A 191 -4.74 27.86 -0.37
N VAL A 192 -4.59 29.16 -0.10
CA VAL A 192 -3.33 29.88 -0.18
C VAL A 192 -2.88 30.30 1.20
N MET A 193 -1.66 29.91 1.58
CA MET A 193 -1.09 30.09 2.91
C MET A 193 0.22 30.87 2.84
N LYS A 194 0.52 31.61 3.91
CA LYS A 194 1.74 32.43 4.01
C LYS A 194 3.01 31.61 4.16
N ASP A 195 2.91 30.43 4.78
CA ASP A 195 4.06 29.58 5.09
C ASP A 195 3.69 28.08 5.10
N ARG A 196 4.73 27.24 5.16
CA ARG A 196 4.60 25.77 5.16
C ARG A 196 3.86 25.26 6.38
N LYS A 197 4.05 25.88 7.56
CA LYS A 197 3.40 25.45 8.80
C LYS A 197 1.89 25.60 8.70
N ALA A 198 1.42 26.74 8.20
CA ALA A 198 0.01 26.97 7.94
C ALA A 198 -0.53 25.99 6.89
N MET A 199 0.24 25.69 5.83
CA MET A 199 -0.15 24.69 4.82
C MET A 199 -0.33 23.30 5.43
N LEU A 200 0.62 22.85 6.25
CA LEU A 200 0.56 21.53 6.89
C LEU A 200 -0.64 21.40 7.81
N ASN A 201 -0.94 22.45 8.59
CA ASN A 201 -2.13 22.46 9.44
C ASN A 201 -3.41 22.35 8.61
N VAL A 202 -3.56 23.18 7.57
CA VAL A 202 -4.74 23.15 6.69
C VAL A 202 -4.89 21.78 6.02
N ALA A 203 -3.82 21.24 5.42
CA ALA A 203 -3.88 19.95 4.74
C ALA A 203 -4.21 18.80 5.70
N THR A 204 -3.64 18.81 6.91
CA THR A 204 -3.89 17.78 7.94
C THR A 204 -5.33 17.84 8.44
N ASP A 205 -5.82 19.02 8.82
CA ASP A 205 -7.19 19.22 9.32
C ASP A 205 -8.23 18.88 8.25
N HIS A 206 -7.95 19.26 7.00
CA HIS A 206 -8.79 18.96 5.84
C HIS A 206 -8.91 17.47 5.58
N ILE A 207 -7.79 16.74 5.64
CA ILE A 207 -7.77 15.29 5.44
C ILE A 207 -8.44 14.56 6.60
N ALA A 208 -8.20 15.01 7.82
CA ALA A 208 -8.84 14.45 9.01
C ALA A 208 -10.36 14.62 8.96
N SER A 209 -10.86 15.77 8.53
CA SER A 209 -12.29 16.06 8.48
C SER A 209 -13.03 15.36 7.33
N LEU A 210 -12.42 15.27 6.14
CA LEU A 210 -13.13 14.79 4.95
C LEU A 210 -12.79 13.35 4.53
N TYR A 211 -11.58 12.88 4.84
CA TYR A 211 -11.04 11.67 4.19
C TYR A 211 -10.61 10.56 5.17
N MET A 212 -10.30 10.84 6.44
CA MET A 212 -9.82 9.81 7.39
C MET A 212 -10.84 8.71 7.72
N ASN A 213 -12.14 8.97 7.60
CA ASN A 213 -13.16 7.96 7.87
C ASN A 213 -13.15 6.85 6.80
N SER A 214 -12.87 7.21 5.54
CA SER A 214 -12.95 6.33 4.37
C SER A 214 -11.58 5.89 3.81
N ASN A 215 -10.48 6.45 4.31
CA ASN A 215 -9.11 6.18 3.83
C ASN A 215 -8.17 5.77 4.98
N ASP A 216 -7.25 4.84 4.72
CA ASP A 216 -6.25 4.36 5.69
C ASP A 216 -4.80 4.56 5.25
N ARG A 217 -4.55 4.96 4.00
CA ARG A 217 -3.22 5.07 3.43
C ARG A 217 -3.06 6.34 2.63
N PHE A 218 -1.84 6.84 2.56
CA PHE A 218 -1.48 7.99 1.75
C PHE A 218 -0.11 7.83 1.10
N SER A 219 0.13 8.61 0.05
CA SER A 219 1.43 8.75 -0.59
C SER A 219 1.67 10.20 -0.98
N VAL A 220 2.91 10.67 -0.88
CA VAL A 220 3.31 12.04 -1.27
C VAL A 220 4.43 11.94 -2.30
N SER A 221 4.21 12.48 -3.50
CA SER A 221 5.22 12.51 -4.56
C SER A 221 5.68 13.94 -4.81
N HIS A 222 6.98 14.18 -4.93
CA HIS A 222 7.57 15.50 -5.19
C HIS A 222 7.90 15.70 -6.67
N PHE A 223 7.63 16.89 -7.18
CA PHE A 223 7.88 17.36 -8.54
C PHE A 223 8.54 18.74 -8.47
N GLY A 224 9.86 18.81 -8.69
CA GLY A 224 10.62 20.06 -8.62
C GLY A 224 12.12 19.83 -8.50
#